data_AF-A0A2V8QPK6-F1
#
_entry.id   AF-A0A2V8QPK6-F1
#
_cell.length_a   1.000
_cell.length_b   1.000
_cell.length_c   1.000
_cell.angle_alpha   90.00
_cell.angle_beta   90.00
_cell.angle_gamma   90.00
#
_symmetry.space_group_name_H-M   'P 1'
#
loop_
_entity.id
_entity.type
_entity.pdbx_description
1 polymer ?
#
loop_
_entity_poly.entity_id
_entity_poly.type
_entity_poly.pdbx_seq_one_letter_code
_entity_poly.pdbx_strand_id
1 'polypeptide(L)'
;MTHTGILTRVEIETMGPPSLEELCEADVAASFLCDLALKHVAQMPEPTTQSISEELRLPRSLVEEMLVHLTREKMVEVRGQIAVGATRYAMLERGWERVARVRELCGYVGPAPVSLRDYAHMMRLQAVPARAASIETVRAAFRDLVLPESLLQTLGCVINSRRSLFITGPPGTGKTAVAERINAGLPGHIWIPFAIEIDGQIIRVFDSHNHRPAPEAETPTDYDRRWVLVERPLVIVGGALTLDDADLQWSEAARFYEAPFQLKSNGGTLVVWRSALTT
;
A
#
# COMPACT_ATOMS: atom_id res chain seq x y z
N MET A 1 4.68 -19.92 11.08
CA MET A 1 4.38 -20.26 9.67
C MET A 1 3.65 -19.04 9.10
N THR A 2 4.03 -18.54 7.93
CA THR A 2 3.48 -17.28 7.40
C THR A 2 2.01 -17.41 7.03
N HIS A 3 1.16 -16.51 7.54
CA HIS A 3 -0.29 -16.50 7.29
C HIS A 3 -0.63 -16.33 5.79
N THR A 4 0.22 -15.64 5.04
CA THR A 4 0.12 -15.48 3.57
C THR A 4 0.71 -16.64 2.77
N GLY A 5 1.50 -17.52 3.39
CA GLY A 5 2.27 -18.56 2.68
C GLY A 5 1.43 -19.72 2.11
N ILE A 6 0.14 -19.79 2.47
CA ILE A 6 -0.78 -20.88 2.10
C ILE A 6 -1.80 -20.41 1.05
N LEU A 7 -1.90 -19.10 0.79
CA LEU A 7 -2.94 -18.57 -0.07
C LEU A 7 -2.67 -18.81 -1.56
N THR A 8 -3.71 -19.28 -2.23
CA THR A 8 -3.81 -19.24 -3.67
C THR A 8 -4.28 -17.86 -4.13
N ARG A 9 -3.98 -17.56 -5.38
CA ARG A 9 -4.48 -16.36 -6.05
C ARG A 9 -6.01 -16.22 -5.99
N VAL A 10 -6.73 -17.32 -6.18
CA VAL A 10 -8.20 -17.32 -6.24
C VAL A 10 -8.77 -16.83 -4.91
N GLU A 11 -8.20 -17.29 -3.80
CA GLU A 11 -8.62 -16.88 -2.46
C GLU A 11 -8.42 -15.39 -2.23
N ILE A 12 -7.37 -14.78 -2.78
CA ILE A 12 -7.12 -13.35 -2.59
C ILE A 12 -8.06 -12.50 -3.45
N GLU A 13 -8.42 -12.97 -4.65
CA GLU A 13 -9.37 -12.26 -5.51
C GLU A 13 -10.79 -12.28 -4.93
N THR A 14 -11.17 -13.30 -4.16
CA THR A 14 -12.52 -13.40 -3.56
C THR A 14 -12.59 -12.96 -2.11
N MET A 15 -11.58 -13.30 -1.29
CA MET A 15 -11.58 -13.08 0.17
C MET A 15 -10.60 -11.97 0.59
N GLY A 16 -9.67 -11.56 -0.27
CA GLY A 16 -8.64 -10.60 0.06
C GLY A 16 -7.50 -11.18 0.90
N PRO A 17 -6.53 -10.34 1.31
CA PRO A 17 -5.47 -10.74 2.23
C PRO A 17 -6.07 -11.15 3.58
N PRO A 18 -5.64 -12.25 4.19
CA PRO A 18 -6.31 -12.81 5.36
C PRO A 18 -5.89 -12.06 6.63
N SER A 19 -6.87 -11.71 7.45
CA SER A 19 -6.70 -11.00 8.72
C SER A 19 -5.81 -11.74 9.70
N LEU A 20 -4.93 -11.02 10.41
CA LEU A 20 -4.08 -11.62 11.43
C LEU A 20 -4.90 -12.15 12.62
N GLU A 21 -4.49 -13.30 13.16
CA GLU A 21 -5.04 -13.86 14.39
C GLU A 21 -4.08 -13.68 15.57
N GLU A 22 -2.76 -13.60 15.30
CA GLU A 22 -1.72 -13.38 16.29
C GLU A 22 -0.73 -12.30 15.85
N LEU A 23 -0.14 -11.56 16.80
CA LEU A 23 0.88 -10.54 16.50
C LEU A 23 2.12 -11.12 15.79
N CYS A 24 2.49 -12.37 16.08
CA CYS A 24 3.67 -13.00 15.51
C CYS A 24 3.54 -13.28 14.00
N GLU A 25 2.30 -13.36 13.50
CA GLU A 25 2.00 -13.56 12.09
C GLU A 25 2.28 -12.32 11.23
N ALA A 26 2.33 -11.13 11.85
CA ALA A 26 2.58 -9.88 11.14
C ALA A 26 3.97 -9.83 10.48
N ASP A 27 4.90 -10.72 10.88
CA ASP A 27 6.31 -10.76 10.43
C ASP A 27 7.02 -9.41 10.59
N VAL A 28 6.58 -8.64 11.60
CA VAL A 28 7.12 -7.36 12.04
C VAL A 28 7.35 -7.46 13.54
N ALA A 29 8.44 -6.85 14.05
CA ALA A 29 8.77 -6.93 15.46
C ALA A 29 7.63 -6.41 16.35
N ALA A 30 7.20 -7.20 17.34
CA ALA A 30 6.11 -6.82 18.25
C ALA A 30 6.41 -5.51 19.01
N SER A 31 7.69 -5.26 19.34
CA SER A 31 8.13 -4.00 19.95
C SER A 31 7.88 -2.80 19.04
N PHE A 32 8.12 -2.93 17.73
CA PHE A 32 7.84 -1.88 16.75
C PHE A 32 6.33 -1.59 16.69
N LEU A 33 5.50 -2.63 16.63
CA LEU A 33 4.05 -2.47 16.62
C LEU A 33 3.58 -1.78 17.92
N CYS A 34 4.07 -2.20 19.09
CA CYS A 34 3.76 -1.56 20.37
C CYS A 34 4.17 -0.09 20.41
N ASP A 35 5.36 0.24 19.89
CA ASP A 35 5.80 1.63 19.76
C ASP A 35 4.90 2.44 18.81
N LEU A 36 4.43 1.85 17.71
CA LEU A 36 3.50 2.47 16.79
C LEU A 36 2.12 2.70 17.43
N ALA A 37 1.60 1.74 18.19
CA ALA A 37 0.39 1.90 18.98
C ALA A 37 0.53 3.02 20.01
N LEU A 38 1.66 3.09 20.71
CA LEU A 38 1.95 4.16 21.67
C LEU A 38 2.00 5.54 21.00
N LYS A 39 2.56 5.65 19.78
CA LYS A 39 2.54 6.89 18.99
C LYS A 39 1.12 7.33 18.67
N HIS A 40 0.21 6.40 18.36
CA HIS A 40 -1.21 6.68 18.12
C HIS A 40 -1.93 7.14 19.40
N VAL A 41 -1.71 6.46 20.53
CA VAL A 41 -2.25 6.90 21.84
C VAL A 41 -1.84 8.35 22.12
N ALA A 42 -0.58 8.69 21.87
CA ALA A 42 -0.04 10.03 22.11
C ALA A 42 -0.61 11.13 21.20
N GLN A 43 -1.26 10.79 20.07
CA GLN A 43 -1.85 11.77 19.15
C GLN A 43 -3.34 12.00 19.38
N MET A 44 -4.00 11.08 20.09
CA MET A 44 -5.44 11.15 20.32
C MET A 44 -5.75 11.88 21.64
N PRO A 45 -6.73 12.80 21.67
CA PRO A 45 -7.20 13.39 22.93
C PRO A 45 -7.87 12.36 23.86
N GLU A 46 -8.64 11.43 23.28
CA GLU A 46 -9.32 10.35 24.00
C GLU A 46 -9.05 8.99 23.34
N PRO A 47 -7.84 8.42 23.51
CA PRO A 47 -7.48 7.17 22.85
C PRO A 47 -8.30 6.01 23.42
N THR A 48 -8.90 5.22 22.52
CA THR A 48 -9.61 3.99 22.86
C THR A 48 -9.04 2.80 22.10
N THR A 49 -9.23 1.58 22.61
CA THR A 49 -8.83 0.36 21.87
C THR A 49 -9.37 0.35 20.44
N GLN A 50 -10.63 0.77 20.27
CA GLN A 50 -11.29 0.85 18.97
C GLN A 50 -10.62 1.88 18.05
N SER A 51 -10.44 3.13 18.50
CA SER A 51 -9.84 4.17 17.66
C SER A 51 -8.40 3.85 17.27
N ILE A 52 -7.63 3.25 18.17
CA ILE A 52 -6.24 2.82 17.89
C ILE A 52 -6.23 1.65 16.89
N SER A 53 -7.18 0.71 17.01
CA SER A 53 -7.34 -0.39 16.06
C SER A 53 -7.71 0.09 14.65
N GLU A 54 -8.56 1.12 14.55
CA GLU A 54 -8.92 1.74 13.27
C GLU A 54 -7.71 2.43 12.61
N GLU A 55 -6.91 3.17 13.38
CA GLU A 55 -5.69 3.82 12.87
C GLU A 55 -4.60 2.82 12.48
N LEU A 56 -4.35 1.80 13.32
CA LEU A 56 -3.38 0.75 13.03
C LEU A 56 -3.85 -0.21 11.94
N ARG A 57 -5.15 -0.23 11.62
CA ARG A 57 -5.76 -1.21 10.71
C ARG A 57 -5.50 -2.66 11.14
N LEU A 58 -5.42 -2.90 12.44
CA LEU A 58 -5.23 -4.22 13.04
C LEU A 58 -6.50 -4.69 13.76
N PRO A 59 -6.74 -6.00 13.88
CA PRO A 59 -7.82 -6.55 14.70
C PRO A 59 -7.79 -6.01 16.14
N ARG A 60 -8.97 -5.71 16.69
CA ARG A 60 -9.12 -5.13 18.03
C ARG A 60 -8.48 -5.98 19.12
N SER A 61 -8.56 -7.31 19.01
CA SER A 61 -7.93 -8.25 19.96
C SER A 61 -6.42 -8.07 20.03
N LEU A 62 -5.74 -7.92 18.89
CA LEU A 62 -4.30 -7.72 18.83
C LEU A 62 -3.90 -6.36 19.42
N VAL A 63 -4.65 -5.31 19.11
CA VAL A 63 -4.40 -3.97 19.66
C VAL A 63 -4.64 -3.95 21.18
N GLU A 64 -5.64 -4.68 21.67
CA GLU A 64 -5.86 -4.84 23.11
C GLU A 64 -4.68 -5.52 23.79
N GLU A 65 -4.11 -6.59 23.21
CA GLU A 65 -2.91 -7.25 23.72
C GLU A 65 -1.74 -6.25 23.85
N MET A 66 -1.51 -5.45 22.80
CA MET A 66 -0.47 -4.42 22.78
C MET A 66 -0.69 -3.36 23.87
N LEU A 67 -1.93 -2.90 24.05
CA LEU A 67 -2.25 -1.89 25.06
C LEU A 67 -2.16 -2.43 26.50
N VAL A 68 -2.49 -3.71 26.70
CA VAL A 68 -2.26 -4.40 27.97
C VAL A 68 -0.76 -4.47 28.27
N HIS A 69 0.06 -4.79 27.27
CA HIS A 69 1.52 -4.78 27.41
C HIS A 69 2.04 -3.37 27.77
N LEU A 70 1.63 -2.34 27.03
CA LEU A 70 2.02 -0.94 27.32
C LEU A 70 1.57 -0.45 28.70
N THR A 71 0.42 -0.94 29.18
CA THR A 71 -0.08 -0.65 30.54
C THR A 71 0.83 -1.30 31.60
N ARG A 72 1.22 -2.57 31.42
CA ARG A 72 2.15 -3.28 32.33
C ARG A 72 3.51 -2.58 32.39
N GLU A 73 3.97 -2.06 31.26
CA GLU A 73 5.21 -1.27 31.16
C GLU A 73 5.09 0.16 31.69
N LYS A 74 3.92 0.55 32.23
CA LYS A 74 3.64 1.90 32.75
C LYS A 74 3.86 3.01 31.71
N MET A 75 3.60 2.72 30.45
CA MET A 75 3.63 3.73 29.37
C MET A 75 2.27 4.41 29.22
N VAL A 76 1.20 3.67 29.47
CA VAL A 76 -0.18 4.17 29.48
C VAL A 76 -0.91 3.65 30.72
N GLU A 77 -2.04 4.26 31.06
CA GLU A 77 -2.95 3.80 32.10
C GLU A 77 -4.38 3.71 31.59
N VAL A 78 -5.17 2.79 32.15
CA VAL A 78 -6.60 2.65 31.83
C VAL A 78 -7.39 3.72 32.59
N ARG A 79 -8.16 4.53 31.86
CA ARG A 79 -9.03 5.58 32.42
C ARG A 79 -10.48 5.15 32.63
N GLY A 80 -10.87 4.01 32.05
CA GLY A 80 -12.21 3.46 32.14
C GLY A 80 -12.60 2.72 30.87
N GLN A 81 -13.81 2.20 30.85
CA GLN A 81 -14.36 1.46 29.71
C GLN A 81 -15.66 2.13 29.26
N ILE A 82 -15.72 2.54 28.00
CA ILE A 82 -16.89 3.22 27.42
C ILE A 82 -17.93 2.17 26.99
N ALA A 83 -17.45 1.09 26.37
CA ALA A 83 -18.24 -0.06 25.95
C ALA A 83 -17.34 -1.32 25.93
N VAL A 84 -17.95 -2.49 25.69
CA VAL A 84 -17.19 -3.74 25.48
C VAL A 84 -16.23 -3.56 24.30
N GLY A 85 -14.93 -3.80 24.52
CA GLY A 85 -13.89 -3.60 23.50
C GLY A 85 -13.51 -2.13 23.20
N ALA A 86 -13.99 -1.17 24.01
CA ALA A 86 -13.66 0.25 23.90
C ALA A 86 -13.13 0.80 25.24
N THR A 87 -11.96 0.29 25.65
CA THR A 87 -11.22 0.77 26.83
C THR A 87 -10.55 2.09 26.50
N ARG A 88 -10.67 3.09 27.39
CA ARG A 88 -10.04 4.41 27.25
C ARG A 88 -8.71 4.42 27.99
N TYR A 89 -7.70 5.02 27.37
CA TYR A 89 -6.34 5.10 27.90
C TYR A 89 -5.91 6.55 28.12
N ALA A 90 -4.89 6.76 28.95
CA ALA A 90 -4.15 8.01 29.03
C ALA A 90 -2.65 7.73 29.04
N MET A 91 -1.87 8.66 28.50
CA MET A 91 -0.41 8.61 28.51
C MET A 91 0.14 8.84 29.91
N LEU A 92 1.15 8.05 30.29
CA LEU A 92 2.00 8.30 31.46
C LEU A 92 3.30 8.98 31.02
N GLU A 93 4.03 9.58 31.97
CA GLU A 93 5.30 10.27 31.73
C GLU A 93 6.31 9.38 30.98
N ARG A 94 6.49 8.13 31.44
CA ARG A 94 7.37 7.14 30.79
C ARG A 94 6.95 6.81 29.35
N GLY A 95 5.65 6.90 29.05
CA GLY A 95 5.12 6.77 27.70
C GLY A 95 5.52 7.94 26.82
N TRP A 96 5.40 9.18 27.31
CA TRP A 96 5.84 10.38 26.59
C TRP A 96 7.34 10.35 26.29
N GLU A 97 8.16 9.96 27.26
CA GLU A 97 9.61 9.76 27.07
C GLU A 97 9.92 8.70 26.00
N ARG A 98 9.19 7.57 26.00
CA ARG A 98 9.34 6.52 24.99
C ARG A 98 8.99 7.06 23.61
N VAL A 99 7.85 7.73 23.46
CA VAL A 99 7.39 8.33 22.19
C VAL A 99 8.40 9.32 21.63
N ALA A 100 8.96 10.19 22.46
CA ALA A 100 9.99 11.14 22.03
C ALA A 100 11.20 10.41 21.39
N ARG A 101 11.74 9.39 22.07
CA ARG A 101 12.86 8.59 21.56
C ARG A 101 12.53 7.82 20.28
N VAL A 102 11.36 7.17 20.21
CA VAL A 102 11.04 6.34 19.03
C VAL A 102 10.65 7.18 17.82
N ARG A 103 10.13 8.40 18.02
CA ARG A 103 9.91 9.37 16.93
C ARG A 103 11.22 9.92 16.38
N GLU A 104 12.25 10.00 17.21
CA GLU A 104 13.59 10.36 16.71
C GLU A 104 14.18 9.28 15.80
N LEU A 105 13.87 8.01 16.04
CA LEU A 105 14.34 6.92 15.19
C LEU A 105 13.48 6.76 13.93
N CYS A 106 12.16 6.87 14.07
CA CYS A 106 11.21 6.73 12.97
C CYS A 106 9.96 7.58 13.22
N GLY A 107 9.68 8.54 12.35
CA GLY A 107 8.55 9.45 12.51
C GLY A 107 7.23 8.90 11.97
N TYR A 108 7.23 7.66 11.44
CA TYR A 108 6.05 7.04 10.88
C TYR A 108 4.94 6.89 11.94
N VAL A 109 3.76 7.42 11.59
CA VAL A 109 2.49 7.21 12.29
C VAL A 109 1.40 7.00 11.23
N GLY A 110 0.85 5.81 11.21
CA GLY A 110 -0.13 5.35 10.23
C GLY A 110 -0.52 3.90 10.50
N PRO A 111 -1.15 3.22 9.52
CA PRO A 111 -1.47 1.80 9.61
C PRO A 111 -0.25 0.93 9.93
N ALA A 112 -0.45 -0.20 10.59
CA ALA A 112 0.62 -1.14 10.83
C ALA A 112 1.22 -1.61 9.49
N PRO A 113 2.56 -1.60 9.35
CA PRO A 113 3.19 -2.03 8.12
C PRO A 113 3.09 -3.54 7.93
N VAL A 114 3.35 -3.98 6.70
CA VAL A 114 3.54 -5.39 6.35
C VAL A 114 5.03 -5.66 6.17
N SER A 115 5.49 -6.91 6.37
CA SER A 115 6.89 -7.23 6.10
C SER A 115 7.20 -7.19 4.60
N LEU A 116 8.46 -6.96 4.24
CA LEU A 116 8.90 -7.07 2.84
C LEU A 116 8.58 -8.46 2.25
N ARG A 117 8.63 -9.50 3.08
CA ARG A 117 8.34 -10.86 2.65
C ARG A 117 6.88 -11.01 2.25
N ASP A 118 5.95 -10.53 3.08
CA ASP A 118 4.51 -10.54 2.78
C ASP A 118 4.19 -9.68 1.57
N TYR A 119 4.78 -8.48 1.47
CA TYR A 119 4.70 -7.64 0.27
C TYR A 119 5.12 -8.41 -0.99
N ALA A 120 6.32 -8.98 -0.99
CA ALA A 120 6.86 -9.67 -2.15
C ALA A 120 6.03 -10.92 -2.52
N HIS A 121 5.50 -11.63 -1.52
CA HIS A 121 4.59 -12.75 -1.75
C HIS A 121 3.31 -12.28 -2.44
N MET A 122 2.65 -11.26 -1.89
CA MET A 122 1.40 -10.71 -2.40
C MET A 122 1.55 -10.13 -3.81
N MET A 123 2.67 -9.44 -4.10
CA MET A 123 2.94 -8.95 -5.45
C MET A 123 3.09 -10.10 -6.46
N ARG A 124 3.77 -11.20 -6.10
CA ARG A 124 3.93 -12.36 -7.00
C ARG A 124 2.60 -13.04 -7.32
N LEU A 125 1.72 -13.21 -6.33
CA LEU A 125 0.39 -13.80 -6.56
C LEU A 125 -0.46 -12.95 -7.52
N GLN A 126 -0.31 -11.63 -7.46
CA GLN A 126 -1.05 -10.69 -8.31
C GLN A 126 -0.37 -10.40 -9.66
N ALA A 127 0.89 -10.81 -9.86
CA ALA A 127 1.73 -10.47 -11.02
C ALA A 127 1.31 -11.13 -12.34
N VAL A 128 0.60 -12.25 -12.29
CA VAL A 128 -0.06 -12.84 -13.47
C VAL A 128 -1.52 -12.33 -13.48
N PRO A 129 -2.23 -12.13 -14.60
CA PRO A 129 -3.68 -11.89 -14.62
C PRO A 129 -4.49 -13.20 -14.49
N ALA A 130 -5.64 -13.21 -13.79
CA ALA A 130 -6.50 -14.40 -13.64
C ALA A 130 -7.25 -14.66 -14.94
N ARG A 131 -7.59 -13.55 -15.60
CA ARG A 131 -8.28 -13.50 -16.87
C ARG A 131 -7.50 -12.55 -17.76
N ALA A 132 -7.27 -12.97 -18.99
CA ALA A 132 -6.77 -12.07 -20.01
C ALA A 132 -7.82 -10.98 -20.27
N ALA A 133 -7.36 -9.75 -20.50
CA ALA A 133 -8.18 -8.70 -21.09
C ALA A 133 -8.67 -9.17 -22.47
N SER A 134 -9.99 -9.18 -22.66
CA SER A 134 -10.59 -9.52 -23.94
C SER A 134 -10.39 -8.39 -24.94
N ILE A 135 -10.54 -8.70 -26.24
CA ILE A 135 -10.42 -7.66 -27.27
C ILE A 135 -11.51 -6.58 -27.12
N GLU A 136 -12.68 -6.95 -26.58
CA GLU A 136 -13.76 -6.01 -26.26
C GLU A 136 -13.35 -5.06 -25.12
N THR A 137 -12.71 -5.57 -24.06
CA THR A 137 -12.15 -4.74 -22.98
C THR A 137 -11.11 -3.76 -23.53
N VAL A 138 -10.21 -4.24 -24.39
CA VAL A 138 -9.19 -3.39 -25.02
C VAL A 138 -9.87 -2.33 -25.90
N ARG A 139 -10.79 -2.69 -26.78
CA ARG A 139 -11.51 -1.72 -27.62
C ARG A 139 -12.29 -0.70 -26.78
N ALA A 140 -12.90 -1.11 -25.68
CA ALA A 140 -13.60 -0.21 -24.78
C ALA A 140 -12.66 0.80 -24.11
N ALA A 141 -11.48 0.35 -23.67
CA ALA A 141 -10.47 1.22 -23.09
C ALA A 141 -9.98 2.26 -24.11
N PHE A 142 -9.80 1.88 -25.37
CA PHE A 142 -9.29 2.74 -26.45
C PHE A 142 -10.37 3.46 -27.29
N ARG A 143 -11.65 3.42 -26.87
CA ARG A 143 -12.79 3.88 -27.68
C ARG A 143 -12.72 5.34 -28.14
N ASP A 144 -11.98 6.17 -27.42
CA ASP A 144 -11.82 7.60 -27.69
C ASP A 144 -10.59 7.92 -28.57
N LEU A 145 -9.83 6.90 -28.98
CA LEU A 145 -8.68 7.02 -29.86
C LEU A 145 -8.96 6.32 -31.21
N VAL A 146 -8.64 7.01 -32.30
CA VAL A 146 -8.70 6.43 -33.66
C VAL A 146 -7.40 5.68 -33.92
N LEU A 147 -7.43 4.37 -33.69
CA LEU A 147 -6.28 3.48 -33.90
C LEU A 147 -6.60 2.40 -34.94
N PRO A 148 -5.62 1.99 -35.76
CA PRO A 148 -5.82 0.85 -36.66
C PRO A 148 -5.98 -0.45 -35.84
N GLU A 149 -6.81 -1.36 -36.34
CA GLU A 149 -7.14 -2.62 -35.65
C GLU A 149 -5.89 -3.46 -35.31
N SER A 150 -4.88 -3.46 -36.19
CA SER A 150 -3.61 -4.14 -35.95
C SER A 150 -2.84 -3.59 -34.74
N LEU A 151 -2.93 -2.28 -34.49
CA LEU A 151 -2.33 -1.67 -33.31
C LEU A 151 -3.13 -2.01 -32.05
N LEU A 152 -4.46 -2.02 -32.10
CA LEU A 152 -5.30 -2.48 -30.97
C LEU A 152 -4.99 -3.92 -30.57
N GLN A 153 -4.82 -4.82 -31.55
CA GLN A 153 -4.41 -6.20 -31.28
C GLN A 153 -3.03 -6.27 -30.60
N THR A 154 -2.08 -5.48 -31.09
CA THR A 154 -0.73 -5.39 -30.49
C THR A 154 -0.80 -4.88 -29.05
N LEU A 155 -1.57 -3.84 -28.79
CA LEU A 155 -1.77 -3.27 -27.45
C LEU A 155 -2.47 -4.27 -26.52
N GLY A 156 -3.43 -5.05 -27.02
CA GLY A 156 -4.04 -6.15 -26.27
C GLY A 156 -3.03 -7.22 -25.84
N CYS A 157 -2.07 -7.56 -26.70
CA CYS A 157 -0.97 -8.47 -26.34
C CYS A 157 -0.06 -7.86 -25.26
N VAL A 158 0.22 -6.55 -25.33
CA VAL A 158 1.03 -5.84 -24.31
C VAL A 158 0.34 -5.86 -22.95
N ILE A 159 -0.95 -5.49 -22.90
CA ILE A 159 -1.77 -5.49 -21.68
C ILE A 159 -1.76 -6.87 -21.01
N ASN A 160 -1.99 -7.92 -21.80
CA ASN A 160 -2.05 -9.29 -21.29
C ASN A 160 -0.68 -9.85 -20.86
N SER A 161 0.39 -9.51 -21.60
CA SER A 161 1.74 -9.96 -21.28
C SER A 161 2.40 -9.17 -20.15
N ARG A 162 1.86 -7.99 -19.79
CA ARG A 162 2.42 -7.06 -18.79
C ARG A 162 3.88 -6.68 -19.05
N ARG A 163 4.29 -6.73 -20.32
CA ARG A 163 5.65 -6.39 -20.75
C ARG A 163 5.79 -4.89 -21.00
N SER A 164 7.02 -4.40 -20.86
CA SER A 164 7.36 -3.03 -21.21
C SER A 164 7.10 -2.75 -22.69
N LEU A 165 6.54 -1.58 -22.98
CA LEU A 165 6.29 -1.09 -24.34
C LEU A 165 7.02 0.23 -24.55
N PHE A 166 7.69 0.36 -25.69
CA PHE A 166 8.30 1.62 -26.10
C PHE A 166 7.44 2.28 -27.18
N ILE A 167 6.93 3.49 -26.91
CA ILE A 167 6.07 4.23 -27.85
C ILE A 167 6.86 5.43 -28.39
N THR A 168 7.12 5.44 -29.69
CA THR A 168 7.88 6.49 -30.37
C THR A 168 7.03 7.40 -31.25
N GLY A 169 7.54 8.57 -31.61
CA GLY A 169 6.97 9.48 -32.60
C GLY A 169 6.95 10.94 -32.13
N PRO A 170 6.40 11.86 -32.94
CA PRO A 170 6.37 13.29 -32.62
C PRO A 170 5.64 13.62 -31.30
N PRO A 171 5.95 14.77 -30.67
CA PRO A 171 5.12 15.35 -29.62
C PRO A 171 3.67 15.57 -30.10
N GLY A 172 2.70 15.47 -29.19
CA GLY A 172 1.29 15.69 -29.51
C GLY A 172 0.57 14.51 -30.18
N THR A 173 1.23 13.39 -30.47
CA THR A 173 0.58 12.21 -31.09
C THR A 173 -0.17 11.31 -30.08
N GLY A 174 -0.58 11.84 -28.92
CA GLY A 174 -1.37 11.09 -27.94
C GLY A 174 -0.66 9.92 -27.25
N LYS A 175 0.68 9.91 -27.12
CA LYS A 175 1.42 8.83 -26.43
C LYS A 175 0.98 8.65 -24.97
N THR A 176 0.76 9.76 -24.28
CA THR A 176 0.23 9.77 -22.91
C THR A 176 -1.16 9.16 -22.87
N ALA A 177 -2.01 9.53 -23.82
CA ALA A 177 -3.34 8.96 -23.94
C ALA A 177 -3.28 7.44 -24.16
N VAL A 178 -2.39 6.95 -25.05
CA VAL A 178 -2.20 5.51 -25.23
C VAL A 178 -1.77 4.83 -23.92
N ALA A 179 -0.81 5.40 -23.17
CA ALA A 179 -0.37 4.83 -21.91
C ALA A 179 -1.47 4.79 -20.82
N GLU A 180 -2.28 5.85 -20.72
CA GLU A 180 -3.45 5.87 -19.84
C GLU A 180 -4.45 4.76 -20.20
N ARG A 181 -4.69 4.53 -21.50
CA ARG A 181 -5.62 3.49 -21.97
C ARG A 181 -5.05 2.08 -21.83
N ILE A 182 -3.73 1.90 -21.93
CA ILE A 182 -3.07 0.64 -21.56
C ILE A 182 -3.37 0.33 -20.09
N ASN A 183 -3.20 1.30 -19.19
CA ASN A 183 -3.48 1.10 -17.78
C ASN A 183 -4.96 0.82 -17.51
N ALA A 184 -5.86 1.57 -18.13
CA ALA A 184 -7.31 1.36 -18.01
C ALA A 184 -7.78 0.01 -18.58
N GLY A 185 -7.03 -0.57 -19.52
CA GLY A 185 -7.29 -1.89 -20.07
C GLY A 185 -6.82 -3.04 -19.18
N LEU A 186 -6.06 -2.77 -18.11
CA LEU A 186 -5.63 -3.80 -17.15
C LEU A 186 -6.84 -4.29 -16.34
N PRO A 187 -7.08 -5.61 -16.28
CA PRO A 187 -8.26 -6.15 -15.61
C PRO A 187 -8.12 -6.08 -14.08
N GLY A 188 -9.24 -5.73 -13.44
CA GLY A 188 -9.44 -5.78 -12.00
C GLY A 188 -8.53 -4.84 -11.19
N HIS A 189 -8.75 -4.86 -9.88
CA HIS A 189 -8.01 -4.09 -8.91
C HIS A 189 -6.74 -4.81 -8.43
N ILE A 190 -5.96 -4.14 -7.57
CA ILE A 190 -4.76 -4.71 -6.95
C ILE A 190 -4.69 -4.34 -5.47
N TRP A 191 -4.30 -5.30 -4.63
CA TRP A 191 -3.99 -5.08 -3.23
C TRP A 191 -2.57 -4.55 -3.07
N ILE A 192 -2.43 -3.42 -2.38
CA ILE A 192 -1.15 -2.86 -1.95
C ILE A 192 -1.18 -2.56 -0.45
N PRO A 193 -0.06 -2.60 0.28
CA PRO A 193 -0.05 -2.23 1.68
C PRO A 193 0.00 -0.70 1.84
N PHE A 194 -0.37 -0.20 3.01
CA PHE A 194 -0.11 1.21 3.35
C PHE A 194 1.40 1.49 3.47
N ALA A 195 2.12 0.58 4.12
CA ALA A 195 3.56 0.69 4.33
C ALA A 195 4.21 -0.69 4.44
N ILE A 196 5.51 -0.74 4.14
CA ILE A 196 6.36 -1.92 4.28
C ILE A 196 7.40 -1.63 5.37
N GLU A 197 7.67 -2.62 6.22
CA GLU A 197 8.73 -2.58 7.22
C GLU A 197 9.92 -3.45 6.78
N ILE A 198 11.12 -2.91 6.97
CA ILE A 198 12.41 -3.56 6.69
C ILE A 198 13.42 -3.10 7.74
N ASP A 199 13.91 -4.02 8.57
CA ASP A 199 14.96 -3.77 9.57
C ASP A 199 14.72 -2.54 10.47
N GLY A 200 13.48 -2.34 10.90
CA GLY A 200 13.00 -1.22 11.73
C GLY A 200 12.74 0.08 10.96
N GLN A 201 12.96 0.09 9.64
CA GLN A 201 12.69 1.21 8.76
C GLN A 201 11.36 1.02 8.03
N ILE A 202 10.72 2.13 7.68
CA ILE A 202 9.43 2.13 7.00
C ILE A 202 9.56 2.70 5.60
N ILE A 203 8.94 2.00 4.64
CA ILE A 203 8.70 2.49 3.28
C ILE A 203 7.20 2.73 3.14
N ARG A 204 6.78 3.98 3.02
CA ARG A 204 5.37 4.32 2.74
C ARG A 204 5.04 4.02 1.28
N VAL A 205 4.05 3.17 1.05
CA VAL A 205 3.67 2.69 -0.29
C VAL A 205 2.41 3.40 -0.77
N PHE A 206 1.32 3.27 0.00
CA PHE A 206 0.07 3.94 -0.34
C PHE A 206 0.20 5.45 -0.18
N ASP A 207 -0.31 6.15 -1.17
CA ASP A 207 -0.34 7.60 -1.26
C ASP A 207 -1.56 7.98 -2.10
N SER A 208 -2.39 8.88 -1.57
CA SER A 208 -3.67 9.25 -2.19
C SER A 208 -3.53 10.06 -3.48
N HIS A 209 -2.34 10.57 -3.78
CA HIS A 209 -2.07 11.21 -5.06
C HIS A 209 -1.93 10.18 -6.20
N ASN A 210 -1.26 9.06 -5.94
CA ASN A 210 -0.99 8.02 -6.94
C ASN A 210 -1.98 6.84 -6.91
N HIS A 211 -2.66 6.61 -5.77
CA HIS A 211 -3.50 5.45 -5.55
C HIS A 211 -4.94 5.84 -5.25
N ARG A 212 -5.88 5.20 -5.94
CA ARG A 212 -7.31 5.35 -5.73
C ARG A 212 -7.89 4.06 -5.19
N PRO A 213 -8.49 4.06 -3.99
CA PRO A 213 -9.18 2.90 -3.46
C PRO A 213 -10.24 2.39 -4.44
N ALA A 214 -10.37 1.07 -4.55
CA ALA A 214 -11.43 0.44 -5.32
C ALA A 214 -12.82 0.72 -4.69
N PRO A 215 -13.92 0.60 -5.45
CA PRO A 215 -15.25 0.72 -4.90
C PRO A 215 -15.49 -0.26 -3.74
N GLU A 216 -16.19 0.18 -2.69
CA GLU A 216 -16.49 -0.66 -1.53
C GLU A 216 -17.24 -1.94 -1.90
N ALA A 217 -18.10 -1.89 -2.93
CA ALA A 217 -18.86 -3.04 -3.42
C ALA A 217 -17.98 -4.18 -3.98
N GLU A 218 -16.74 -3.86 -4.38
CA GLU A 218 -15.75 -4.84 -4.89
C GLU A 218 -14.72 -5.23 -3.83
N THR A 219 -14.77 -4.60 -2.66
CA THR A 219 -13.83 -4.87 -1.56
C THR A 219 -14.43 -5.91 -0.61
N PRO A 220 -13.73 -7.03 -0.33
CA PRO A 220 -14.16 -8.00 0.67
C PRO A 220 -14.44 -7.35 2.02
N THR A 221 -15.35 -7.91 2.81
CA THR A 221 -15.69 -7.36 4.13
C THR A 221 -14.65 -7.71 5.19
N ASP A 222 -14.16 -8.94 5.17
CA ASP A 222 -13.20 -9.47 6.13
C ASP A 222 -11.86 -9.76 5.44
N TYR A 223 -10.89 -8.88 5.70
CA TYR A 223 -9.54 -8.96 5.17
C TYR A 223 -8.58 -8.19 6.08
N ASP A 224 -7.28 -8.43 5.94
CA ASP A 224 -6.21 -7.69 6.59
C ASP A 224 -6.19 -6.23 6.10
N ARG A 225 -6.66 -5.34 6.96
CA ARG A 225 -6.86 -3.91 6.65
C ARG A 225 -5.54 -3.12 6.54
N ARG A 226 -4.38 -3.74 6.81
CA ARG A 226 -3.06 -3.16 6.46
C ARG A 226 -2.87 -3.07 4.94
N TRP A 227 -3.68 -3.80 4.19
CA TRP A 227 -3.78 -3.74 2.73
C TRP A 227 -4.97 -2.90 2.31
N VAL A 228 -4.87 -2.32 1.12
CA VAL A 228 -5.93 -1.56 0.46
C VAL A 228 -6.04 -2.01 -0.98
N LEU A 229 -7.28 -2.31 -1.40
CA LEU A 229 -7.59 -2.63 -2.78
C LEU A 229 -7.67 -1.32 -3.56
N VAL A 230 -6.89 -1.19 -4.63
CA VAL A 230 -6.81 0.03 -5.43
C VAL A 230 -7.05 -0.25 -6.90
N GLU A 231 -7.52 0.77 -7.62
CA GLU A 231 -7.41 0.83 -9.08
C GLU A 231 -5.96 0.60 -9.51
N ARG A 232 -5.76 0.02 -10.71
CA ARG A 232 -4.43 -0.23 -11.28
C ARG A 232 -3.63 1.08 -11.28
N PRO A 233 -2.51 1.18 -10.52
CA PRO A 233 -1.81 2.45 -10.36
C PRO A 233 -1.27 2.95 -11.70
N LEU A 234 -1.45 4.24 -11.98
CA LEU A 234 -0.82 4.90 -13.11
C LEU A 234 0.09 5.99 -12.59
N VAL A 235 1.39 5.79 -12.73
CA VAL A 235 2.40 6.78 -12.34
C VAL A 235 3.07 7.30 -13.60
N ILE A 236 2.92 8.61 -13.83
CA ILE A 236 3.53 9.29 -14.99
C ILE A 236 4.63 10.19 -14.47
N VAL A 237 5.83 10.00 -14.99
CA VAL A 237 6.99 10.76 -14.54
C VAL A 237 7.68 11.47 -15.70
N GLY A 238 7.79 12.79 -15.56
CA GLY A 238 8.31 13.70 -16.59
C GLY A 238 9.82 13.57 -16.81
N GLY A 239 10.31 14.18 -17.90
CA GLY A 239 11.69 14.05 -18.36
C GLY A 239 12.77 14.77 -17.55
N ALA A 240 12.44 15.31 -16.37
CA ALA A 240 13.41 15.85 -15.41
C ALA A 240 13.86 14.80 -14.38
N LEU A 241 13.40 13.55 -14.53
CA LEU A 241 13.75 12.45 -13.64
C LEU A 241 15.25 12.17 -13.76
N THR A 242 15.91 12.19 -12.61
CA THR A 242 17.23 11.62 -12.45
C THR A 242 17.13 10.14 -12.11
N LEU A 243 18.22 9.38 -12.30
CA LEU A 243 18.27 7.99 -11.81
C LEU A 243 18.09 7.91 -10.29
N ASP A 244 18.48 8.97 -9.56
CA ASP A 244 18.35 9.06 -8.11
C ASP A 244 16.88 9.15 -7.65
N ASP A 245 15.99 9.65 -8.51
CA ASP A 245 14.54 9.65 -8.25
C ASP A 245 13.89 8.26 -8.40
N ALA A 246 14.64 7.31 -8.96
CA ALA A 246 14.25 5.90 -9.03
C ALA A 246 14.69 5.10 -7.80
N ASP A 247 15.48 5.70 -6.89
CA ASP A 247 15.93 5.09 -5.65
C ASP A 247 15.00 5.40 -4.46
N LEU A 248 15.22 4.67 -3.36
CA LEU A 248 14.48 4.84 -2.12
C LEU A 248 14.80 6.21 -1.50
N GLN A 249 13.80 7.09 -1.39
CA GLN A 249 14.02 8.46 -0.89
C GLN A 249 13.78 8.53 0.61
N TRP A 250 14.84 8.88 1.37
CA TRP A 250 14.74 9.16 2.80
C TRP A 250 14.20 10.58 3.02
N SER A 251 13.17 10.71 3.86
CA SER A 251 12.71 12.01 4.34
C SER A 251 13.33 12.32 5.71
N GLU A 252 14.25 13.30 5.79
CA GLU A 252 14.82 13.72 7.08
C GLU A 252 13.76 14.27 8.05
N ALA A 253 12.76 14.98 7.50
CA ALA A 253 11.68 15.55 8.30
C ALA A 253 10.74 14.46 8.84
N ALA A 254 10.38 13.49 8.01
CA ALA A 254 9.43 12.44 8.38
C ALA A 254 10.11 11.23 9.05
N ARG A 255 11.41 11.07 8.87
CA ARG A 255 12.25 9.96 9.35
C ARG A 255 11.70 8.59 8.96
N PHE A 256 11.33 8.46 7.70
CA PHE A 256 11.02 7.20 7.03
C PHE A 256 11.22 7.38 5.51
N TYR A 257 11.18 6.28 4.78
CA TYR A 257 11.35 6.26 3.33
C TYR A 257 10.03 6.38 2.59
N GLU A 258 10.05 7.10 1.47
CA GLU A 258 8.97 7.09 0.49
C GLU A 258 9.24 6.01 -0.56
N ALA A 259 8.20 5.27 -0.93
CA ALA A 259 8.32 4.32 -2.03
C ALA A 259 8.66 5.05 -3.34
N PRO A 260 9.63 4.52 -4.12
CA PRO A 260 9.96 5.07 -5.43
C PRO A 260 8.83 4.80 -6.42
N PHE A 261 8.84 5.51 -7.55
CA PHE A 261 7.75 5.47 -8.54
C PHE A 261 7.48 4.07 -9.08
N GLN A 262 8.52 3.25 -9.25
CA GLN A 262 8.40 1.86 -9.70
C GLN A 262 7.59 1.03 -8.70
N LEU A 263 7.84 1.22 -7.40
CA LEU A 263 7.12 0.53 -6.34
C LEU A 263 5.67 1.03 -6.22
N LYS A 264 5.44 2.35 -6.33
CA LYS A 264 4.10 2.96 -6.35
C LYS A 264 3.28 2.55 -7.58
N SER A 265 3.93 2.32 -8.72
CA SER A 265 3.27 1.87 -9.95
C SER A 265 3.02 0.36 -10.02
N ASN A 266 3.49 -0.41 -9.02
CA ASN A 266 3.57 -1.87 -9.12
C ASN A 266 2.19 -2.50 -9.38
N GLY A 267 2.16 -3.42 -10.35
CA GLY A 267 0.93 -4.06 -10.83
C GLY A 267 -0.04 -3.16 -11.60
N GLY A 268 0.35 -1.92 -11.89
CA GLY A 268 -0.27 -1.03 -12.86
C GLY A 268 0.72 -0.64 -13.97
N THR A 269 0.84 0.66 -14.25
CA THR A 269 1.68 1.20 -15.33
C THR A 269 2.57 2.34 -14.84
N LEU A 270 3.87 2.24 -15.12
CA LEU A 270 4.83 3.34 -15.01
C LEU A 270 5.10 3.92 -16.39
N VAL A 271 4.89 5.23 -16.55
CA VAL A 271 5.23 5.96 -17.78
C VAL A 271 6.45 6.82 -17.51
N VAL A 272 7.54 6.52 -18.20
CA VAL A 272 8.79 7.29 -18.13
C VAL A 272 8.96 8.09 -19.41
N TRP A 273 9.01 9.42 -19.27
CA TRP A 273 9.30 10.30 -20.39
C TRP A 273 10.78 10.55 -20.52
N ARG A 274 11.31 10.40 -21.73
CA ARG A 274 12.56 11.08 -22.09
C ARG A 274 12.18 12.42 -22.73
N SER A 275 12.48 13.51 -22.05
CA SER A 275 12.53 14.81 -22.74
C SER A 275 13.53 14.69 -23.87
N ALA A 276 13.16 15.12 -25.08
CA ALA A 276 14.15 15.40 -26.10
C ALA A 276 14.99 16.57 -25.59
N LEU A 277 16.02 16.28 -24.80
CA LEU A 277 17.10 17.22 -24.58
C LEU A 277 17.69 17.48 -25.96
N THR A 278 17.45 18.70 -26.44
CA THR A 278 18.28 19.36 -27.45
C THR A 278 19.73 19.06 -27.14
N THR A 279 20.36 18.31 -28.05
CA THR A 279 21.82 18.27 -28.24
C THR A 279 22.41 19.66 -28.32
#